data_AF-A0A4Y2INY4-F1
#
_entry.id   AF-A0A4Y2INY4-F1
#
_cell.length_a   1.000
_cell.length_b   1.000
_cell.length_c   1.000
_cell.angle_alpha   90.00
_cell.angle_beta   90.00
_cell.angle_gamma   90.00
#
_symmetry.space_group_name_H-M   'P 1'
#
loop_
_entity.id
_entity.type
_entity.pdbx_description
1 polymer ?
#
loop_
_entity_poly.entity_id
_entity_poly.type
_entity_poly.pdbx_seq_one_letter_code
_entity_poly.pdbx_strand_id
1 'polypeptide(L)'
;MTAEETEQRRSEDILRKITRRNNMTAEETEERRSEDRLRAIARRNNESFEVRNQRQASDRLLTLNSRATESNEQRERRIRCNALGNQDRIGFDEF
;
A
#
# COMPACT_ATOMS: atom_id res chain seq x y z
N MET A 1 -22.92 -0.62 -26.91
CA MET A 1 -22.12 -0.86 -25.71
C MET A 1 -22.96 -0.51 -24.51
N THR A 2 -23.56 -1.51 -23.87
CA THR A 2 -24.43 -1.36 -22.69
C THR A 2 -23.60 -1.35 -21.40
N ALA A 3 -24.18 -0.91 -20.29
CA ALA A 3 -23.54 -0.97 -18.98
C ALA A 3 -23.14 -2.41 -18.60
N GLU A 4 -24.00 -3.39 -18.91
CA GLU A 4 -23.74 -4.82 -18.69
C GLU A 4 -22.54 -5.31 -19.51
N GLU A 5 -22.46 -4.95 -20.79
CA GLU A 5 -21.31 -5.31 -21.64
C GLU A 5 -20.00 -4.70 -21.11
N THR A 6 -20.04 -3.49 -20.54
CA THR A 6 -18.85 -2.86 -19.95
C THR A 6 -18.40 -3.53 -18.65
N GLU A 7 -19.35 -3.93 -17.79
CA GLU A 7 -19.05 -4.64 -16.55
C GLU A 7 -18.59 -6.07 -16.79
N GLN A 8 -19.15 -6.75 -17.79
CA GLN A 8 -18.69 -8.06 -18.21
C GLN A 8 -17.24 -8.00 -18.70
N ARG A 9 -16.90 -7.04 -19.56
CA ARG A 9 -15.52 -6.85 -20.04
C ARG A 9 -14.55 -6.50 -18.92
N ARG A 10 -14.96 -5.66 -17.96
CA ARG A 10 -14.14 -5.34 -16.77
C ARG A 10 -13.89 -6.59 -15.93
N SER A 11 -14.91 -7.41 -15.71
CA SER A 11 -14.81 -8.67 -14.97
C SER A 11 -13.84 -9.65 -15.64
N GLU A 12 -13.96 -9.84 -16.95
CA GLU A 12 -13.06 -10.69 -17.74
C GLU A 12 -11.61 -10.19 -17.68
N ASP A 13 -11.38 -8.88 -17.79
CA ASP A 13 -10.05 -8.28 -17.68
C ASP A 13 -9.42 -8.47 -16.29
N ILE A 14 -10.22 -8.39 -15.23
CA ILE A 14 -9.77 -8.65 -13.86
C ILE A 14 -9.34 -10.11 -13.72
N LEU A 15 -10.17 -11.06 -14.18
CA LEU A 15 -9.85 -12.49 -14.13
C LEU A 15 -8.56 -12.80 -14.87
N ARG A 16 -8.40 -12.28 -16.09
CA ARG A 16 -7.18 -12.45 -16.88
C ARG A 16 -5.94 -11.90 -16.18
N LYS A 17 -6.05 -10.76 -15.50
CA LYS A 17 -4.95 -10.19 -14.70
C LYS A 17 -4.61 -11.07 -13.49
N ILE A 18 -5.59 -11.65 -12.82
CA ILE A 18 -5.39 -12.56 -11.68
C ILE A 18 -4.71 -13.84 -12.14
N THR A 19 -5.20 -14.49 -13.20
CA THR A 19 -4.59 -15.72 -13.75
C THR A 19 -3.13 -15.49 -14.13
N ARG A 20 -2.83 -14.37 -14.80
CA ARG A 20 -1.45 -13.99 -15.13
C ARG A 20 -0.59 -13.84 -13.88
N ARG A 21 -1.09 -13.14 -12.85
CA ARG A 21 -0.38 -12.94 -11.58
C ARG A 21 -0.07 -14.26 -10.88
N ASN A 22 -1.02 -15.19 -10.87
CA ASN A 22 -0.86 -16.47 -10.20
C ASN A 22 0.15 -17.39 -10.89
N ASN A 23 0.36 -17.22 -12.20
CA ASN A 23 1.29 -18.02 -12.98
C ASN A 23 2.72 -17.45 -13.04
N MET A 24 2.97 -16.28 -12.44
CA MET A 24 4.31 -15.68 -12.42
C MET A 24 5.22 -16.40 -11.44
N THR A 25 6.49 -16.42 -11.78
CA THR A 25 7.55 -16.85 -10.87
C THR A 25 7.79 -15.84 -9.74
N ALA A 26 8.52 -16.26 -8.71
CA ALA A 26 8.93 -15.37 -7.63
C ALA A 26 9.81 -14.21 -8.14
N GLU A 27 10.71 -14.48 -9.09
CA GLU A 27 11.61 -13.48 -9.67
C GLU A 27 10.83 -12.41 -10.45
N GLU A 28 9.93 -12.81 -11.35
CA GLU A 28 9.05 -11.88 -12.07
C GLU A 28 8.15 -11.08 -11.12
N THR A 29 7.75 -11.68 -10.00
CA THR A 29 6.96 -10.98 -8.98
C THR A 29 7.77 -9.88 -8.29
N GLU A 30 9.03 -10.15 -7.95
CA GLU A 30 9.92 -9.16 -7.34
C GLU A 30 10.37 -8.08 -8.32
N GLU A 31 10.68 -8.43 -9.57
CA GLU A 31 10.99 -7.46 -10.62
C GLU A 31 9.83 -6.49 -10.83
N ARG A 32 8.61 -7.01 -10.97
CA ARG A 32 7.42 -6.16 -11.10
C ARG A 32 7.17 -5.30 -9.86
N ARG A 33 7.40 -5.84 -8.65
CA ARG A 33 7.32 -5.05 -7.41
C ARG A 33 8.33 -3.92 -7.40
N SER A 34 9.55 -4.17 -7.88
CA SER A 34 10.59 -3.15 -7.99
C SER A 34 10.21 -2.05 -8.98
N GLU A 35 9.72 -2.43 -10.17
CA GLU A 35 9.25 -1.48 -11.18
C GLU A 35 8.07 -0.63 -10.66
N ASP A 36 7.09 -1.26 -10.01
CA ASP A 36 5.95 -0.56 -9.40
C ASP A 36 6.40 0.45 -8.33
N ARG A 37 7.42 0.10 -7.52
CA ARG A 37 8.03 1.02 -6.54
C ARG A 37 8.68 2.22 -7.22
N LEU A 38 9.49 2.00 -8.27
CA LEU A 38 10.14 3.07 -9.02
C LEU A 38 9.10 4.01 -9.65
N ARG A 39 8.05 3.45 -10.24
CA ARG A 39 6.95 4.22 -10.81
C ARG A 39 6.22 5.04 -9.75
N ALA A 40 6.00 4.50 -8.56
CA ALA A 40 5.39 5.23 -7.45
C ALA A 40 6.28 6.38 -6.96
N ILE A 41 7.59 6.17 -6.88
CA ILE A 41 8.56 7.22 -6.52
C ILE A 41 8.56 8.33 -7.57
N ALA A 42 8.65 7.98 -8.85
CA ALA A 42 8.63 8.97 -9.94
C ALA A 42 7.35 9.83 -9.91
N ARG A 43 6.18 9.21 -9.66
CA ARG A 43 4.91 9.93 -9.52
C ARG A 43 4.92 10.88 -8.32
N ARG A 44 5.42 10.43 -7.16
CA ARG A 44 5.51 11.26 -5.96
C ARG A 44 6.49 12.42 -6.12
N ASN A 45 7.61 12.21 -6.81
CA ASN A 45 8.59 13.26 -7.05
C ASN A 45 8.07 14.37 -7.96
N ASN A 46 7.16 14.02 -8.87
CA ASN A 46 6.54 14.96 -9.81
C ASN A 46 5.20 15.52 -9.31
N GLU A 47 4.77 15.21 -8.07
CA GLU A 47 3.48 15.67 -7.54
C GLU A 47 3.56 17.14 -7.09
N SER A 48 2.51 17.92 -7.34
CA SER A 48 2.45 19.31 -6.87
C SER A 48 2.33 19.36 -5.34
N PHE A 49 2.69 20.49 -4.74
CA PHE A 49 2.57 20.68 -3.29
C PHE A 49 1.14 20.46 -2.78
N GLU A 50 0.13 20.96 -3.50
CA GLU A 50 -1.27 20.80 -3.14
C GLU A 50 -1.71 19.33 -3.17
N VAL A 51 -1.34 18.60 -4.24
CA VAL A 51 -1.64 17.17 -4.38
C VAL A 51 -0.94 16.36 -3.28
N ARG A 52 0.33 16.67 -2.97
CA ARG A 52 1.05 16.05 -1.85
C ARG A 52 0.34 16.27 -0.53
N ASN A 53 -0.10 17.50 -0.25
CA ASN A 53 -0.76 17.86 1.00
C ASN A 53 -2.11 17.13 1.13
N GLN A 54 -2.92 17.11 0.07
CA GLN A 54 -4.18 16.39 0.02
C GLN A 54 -4.00 14.88 0.22
N ARG A 55 -3.00 14.28 -0.44
CA ARG A 55 -2.66 12.87 -0.26
C ARG A 55 -2.26 12.57 1.18
N GLN A 56 -1.38 13.39 1.77
CA GLN A 56 -0.96 13.22 3.17
C GLN A 56 -2.13 13.35 4.16
N ALA A 57 -3.02 14.32 3.95
CA ALA A 57 -4.24 14.46 4.76
C ALA A 57 -5.14 13.21 4.63
N SER A 58 -5.31 12.70 3.41
CA SER A 58 -6.10 11.49 3.15
C SER A 58 -5.48 10.24 3.79
N ASP A 59 -4.16 10.06 3.67
CA ASP A 59 -3.42 8.95 4.29
C ASP A 59 -3.56 8.96 5.82
N ARG A 60 -3.54 10.15 6.44
CA ARG A 60 -3.78 10.33 7.89
C ARG A 60 -5.21 9.92 8.27
N LEU A 61 -6.21 10.35 7.51
CA LEU A 61 -7.61 9.98 7.75
C LEU A 61 -7.83 8.47 7.61
N LEU A 62 -7.29 7.84 6.56
CA LEU A 62 -7.34 6.39 6.39
C LEU A 62 -6.73 5.67 7.59
N THR A 63 -5.56 6.13 8.06
CA THR A 63 -4.92 5.56 9.24
C THR A 63 -5.83 5.66 10.46
N LEU A 64 -6.41 6.84 10.73
CA LEU A 64 -7.32 7.03 11.87
C LEU A 64 -8.56 6.14 11.78
N ASN A 65 -9.16 6.03 10.59
CA ASN A 65 -10.32 5.16 10.37
C ASN A 65 -9.97 3.69 10.61
N SER A 66 -8.82 3.21 10.12
CA SER A 66 -8.36 1.85 10.42
C SER A 66 -8.12 1.64 11.91
N ARG A 67 -7.61 2.65 12.64
CA ARG A 67 -7.44 2.56 14.10
C ARG A 67 -8.76 2.58 14.86
N ALA A 68 -9.78 3.25 14.33
CA ALA A 68 -11.10 3.31 14.97
C ALA A 68 -11.82 1.96 14.91
N THR A 69 -11.54 1.16 13.87
CA THR A 69 -12.18 -0.15 13.65
C THR A 69 -11.26 -1.34 13.91
N GLU A 70 -10.05 -1.11 14.41
CA GLU A 70 -9.10 -2.19 14.67
C GLU A 70 -9.53 -3.07 15.85
N SER A 71 -9.18 -4.35 15.79
CA SER A 71 -9.40 -5.25 16.92
C SER A 71 -8.41 -4.99 18.06
N ASN A 72 -8.77 -5.41 19.27
CA ASN A 72 -7.85 -5.31 20.42
C ASN A 72 -6.53 -6.04 20.17
N GLU A 73 -6.55 -7.20 19.52
CA GLU A 73 -5.33 -7.95 19.18
C GLU A 73 -4.44 -7.17 18.19
N GLN A 74 -5.03 -6.55 17.17
CA GLN A 74 -4.31 -5.70 16.21
C GLN A 74 -3.72 -4.48 16.90
N ARG A 75 -4.50 -3.84 17.78
CA ARG A 75 -4.07 -2.69 18.59
C ARG A 75 -2.87 -3.04 19.47
N GLU A 76 -2.95 -4.16 20.18
CA GLU A 76 -1.86 -4.63 21.02
C GLU A 76 -0.60 -4.98 20.22
N ARG A 77 -0.75 -5.71 19.10
CA ARG A 77 0.37 -6.00 18.20
C ARG A 77 1.05 -4.73 17.74
N ARG A 78 0.29 -3.71 17.33
CA ARG A 78 0.83 -2.41 16.95
C ARG A 78 1.57 -1.72 18.11
N ILE A 79 0.99 -1.69 19.31
CA ILE A 79 1.65 -1.07 20.48
C ILE A 79 2.97 -1.79 20.80
N ARG A 80 2.99 -3.12 20.76
CA ARG A 80 4.22 -3.92 20.94
C ARG A 80 5.26 -3.60 19.87
N CYS A 81 4.89 -3.58 18.59
CA CYS A 81 5.81 -3.23 17.50
C CYS A 81 6.36 -1.81 17.62
N ASN A 82 5.54 -0.84 18.02
CA ASN A 82 5.99 0.54 18.24
C ASN A 82 6.98 0.64 19.41
N ALA A 83 6.76 -0.11 20.49
CA ALA A 83 7.67 -0.13 21.63
C ALA A 83 9.05 -0.69 21.26
N LEU A 84 9.09 -1.80 20.51
CA LEU A 84 10.34 -2.40 20.01
C LEU A 84 11.10 -1.45 19.07
N GLY A 85 10.41 -0.86 18.08
CA GLY A 85 11.05 0.06 17.15
C GLY A 85 11.59 1.34 17.81
N ASN A 86 10.98 1.78 18.92
CA ASN A 86 11.51 2.90 19.71
C ASN A 86 12.73 2.50 20.54
N GLN A 87 12.78 1.26 21.05
CA GLN A 87 13.95 0.73 21.75
C GLN A 87 15.16 0.63 20.81
N ASP A 88 14.97 0.08 19.60
CA ASP A 88 16.02 -0.05 18.59
C ASP A 88 16.58 1.31 18.14
N ARG A 89 15.74 2.35 18.15
CA ARG A 89 16.15 3.72 17.77
C ARG A 89 16.95 4.42 18.85
N ILE A 90 16.56 4.28 20.12
CA ILE A 90 17.29 4.87 21.26
C ILE A 90 18.67 4.19 21.43
N GLY A 91 18.75 2.86 21.22
CA GLY A 91 20.01 2.13 21.30
C GLY A 91 21.00 2.43 20.17
N PHE A 92 20.57 3.03 19.05
CA PHE A 92 21.44 3.43 17.95
C PHE A 92 22.08 4.82 18.16
N ASP A 93 21.39 5.73 18.87
CA ASP A 93 21.88 7.10 19.12
C ASP A 93 22.83 7.19 20.35
N GLU A 94 23.08 6.08 21.06
CA GLU A 94 23.97 6.00 22.24
C GLU A 94 25.40 5.46 21.95
N PHE A 95 25.80 5.30 20.67
CA PHE A 95 27.15 4.86 20.27
C PHE A 95 27.88 5.84 19.35
#